data_AF-A0A1L5PEC7-F1
#
_entry.id   AF-A0A1L5PEC7-F1
#
_cell.length_a   1.000
_cell.length_b   1.000
_cell.length_c   1.000
_cell.angle_alpha   90.00
_cell.angle_beta   90.00
_cell.angle_gamma   90.00
#
_symmetry.space_group_name_H-M   'P 1'
#
loop_
_entity.id
_entity.type
_entity.pdbx_description
1 polymer ?
#
loop_
_entity_poly.entity_id
_entity_poly.type
_entity_poly.pdbx_seq_one_letter_code
_entity_poly.pdbx_strand_id
1 'polypeptide(L)'
;MILPGFFGKLPATGDFVTRGLPASFVGAWDRWISRHLVHRFPEGSMSVHPALRFILGPEAFGPMTGVVMASADRAGRRFPLTIAAVPPTATTDITTLAADWLDALEAAGKSAREGEMDGDRLAARLGSLPYPAIAACGAPVRRMTLWMRECQAFEVDPGAPEAALRHLFPEGMEAG
;
A
#
# COMPACT_ATOMS: atom_id res chain seq x y z
N MET A 1 3.27 -14.07 15.49
CA MET A 1 2.18 -13.24 14.90
C MET A 1 2.83 -12.23 13.98
N ILE A 2 2.34 -12.09 12.76
CA ILE A 2 2.85 -11.11 11.78
C ILE A 2 1.95 -9.89 11.87
N LEU A 3 2.53 -8.73 12.17
CA LEU A 3 1.80 -7.47 12.33
C LEU A 3 2.16 -6.51 11.19
N PRO A 4 1.18 -5.75 10.67
CA PRO A 4 1.45 -4.71 9.70
C PRO A 4 2.17 -3.51 10.32
N GLY A 5 3.10 -2.96 9.55
CA GLY A 5 3.72 -1.66 9.78
C GLY A 5 3.24 -0.64 8.75
N PHE A 6 3.77 0.58 8.83
CA PHE A 6 3.46 1.64 7.88
C PHE A 6 4.64 2.56 7.61
N PHE A 7 4.60 3.19 6.43
CA PHE A 7 5.55 4.20 5.98
C PHE A 7 4.84 5.25 5.12
N GLY A 8 5.18 6.52 5.27
CA GLY A 8 4.70 7.59 4.40
C GLY A 8 4.42 8.87 5.18
N LYS A 9 3.41 9.61 4.76
CA LYS A 9 2.96 10.84 5.45
C LYS A 9 1.57 10.69 6.04
N LEU A 10 1.32 11.47 7.09
CA LEU A 10 0.03 11.58 7.76
C LEU A 10 -0.25 13.06 8.06
N PRO A 11 -1.50 13.54 7.95
CA PRO A 11 -1.84 14.93 8.27
C PRO A 11 -1.52 15.31 9.72
N ALA A 12 -1.61 14.34 10.64
CA ALA A 12 -1.28 14.52 12.06
C ALA A 12 0.23 14.75 12.32
N THR A 13 1.11 14.47 11.34
CA THR A 13 2.57 14.60 11.48
C THR A 13 3.12 15.63 10.50
N GLY A 14 4.19 16.32 10.88
CA GLY A 14 4.87 17.31 10.03
C GLY A 14 5.92 16.72 9.08
N ASP A 15 6.20 15.43 9.15
CA ASP A 15 7.24 14.75 8.36
C ASP A 15 6.85 13.28 8.12
N PHE A 16 7.73 12.52 7.46
CA PHE A 16 7.60 11.09 7.25
C PHE A 16 7.49 10.32 8.56
N VAL A 17 6.67 9.28 8.53
CA VAL A 17 6.50 8.30 9.60
C VAL A 17 6.86 6.91 9.10
N THR A 18 7.55 6.14 9.94
CA THR A 18 7.87 4.73 9.68
C THR A 18 7.74 3.93 10.97
N ARG A 19 6.99 2.82 10.96
CA ARG A 19 6.90 1.89 12.10
C ARG A 19 6.70 0.46 11.62
N GLY A 20 7.38 -0.50 12.24
CA GLY A 20 7.12 -1.93 12.04
C GLY A 20 7.48 -2.47 10.64
N LEU A 21 8.20 -1.70 9.81
CA LEU A 21 8.64 -2.15 8.48
C LEU A 21 10.18 -2.29 8.42
N PRO A 22 10.71 -3.30 7.70
CA PRO A 22 12.15 -3.43 7.50
C PRO A 22 12.74 -2.24 6.74
N ALA A 23 13.88 -1.73 7.20
CA ALA A 23 14.55 -0.58 6.58
C ALA A 23 14.96 -0.83 5.12
N SER A 24 15.32 -2.06 4.77
CA SER A 24 15.64 -2.47 3.40
C SER A 24 14.45 -2.31 2.46
N PHE A 25 13.26 -2.71 2.91
CA PHE A 25 12.01 -2.51 2.16
C PHE A 25 11.71 -1.02 2.02
N VAL A 26 11.72 -0.26 3.13
CA VAL A 26 11.37 1.17 3.13
C VAL A 26 12.24 1.96 2.15
N GLY A 27 13.56 1.76 2.15
CA GLY A 27 14.47 2.49 1.27
C GLY A 27 14.26 2.19 -0.22
N ALA A 28 13.95 0.95 -0.59
CA ALA A 28 13.68 0.58 -1.98
C ALA A 28 12.27 1.03 -2.42
N TRP A 29 11.28 0.84 -1.53
CA TRP A 29 9.90 1.21 -1.76
C TRP A 29 9.72 2.73 -1.90
N ASP A 30 10.35 3.53 -1.02
CA ASP A 30 10.35 5.00 -1.09
C ASP A 30 10.78 5.52 -2.47
N ARG A 31 11.90 5.00 -2.99
CA ARG A 31 12.40 5.38 -4.32
C ARG A 31 11.41 5.01 -5.42
N TRP A 32 10.80 3.84 -5.33
CA TRP A 32 9.85 3.36 -6.34
C TRP A 32 8.55 4.17 -6.32
N ILE A 33 7.93 4.38 -5.15
CA ILE A 33 6.69 5.17 -5.04
C ILE A 33 6.92 6.65 -5.37
N SER A 34 8.07 7.21 -5.00
CA SER A 34 8.44 8.58 -5.37
C SER A 34 8.48 8.77 -6.88
N ARG A 35 9.05 7.80 -7.59
CA ARG A 35 9.18 7.86 -9.06
C ARG A 35 7.85 7.57 -9.77
N HIS A 36 7.06 6.63 -9.26
CA HIS A 36 5.96 6.04 -10.02
C HIS A 36 4.57 6.34 -9.47
N LEU A 37 4.39 6.61 -8.19
CA LEU A 37 3.06 6.77 -7.61
C LEU A 37 2.73 8.19 -7.14
N VAL A 38 3.71 8.96 -6.65
CA VAL A 38 3.45 10.31 -6.10
C VAL A 38 2.67 11.21 -7.07
N HIS A 39 3.02 11.20 -8.35
CA HIS A 39 2.36 12.03 -9.37
C HIS A 39 0.99 11.52 -9.83
N ARG A 40 0.61 10.28 -9.47
CA ARG A 40 -0.64 9.64 -9.87
C ARG A 40 -1.78 9.82 -8.86
N PHE A 41 -1.47 10.38 -7.70
CA PHE A 41 -2.47 10.82 -6.74
C PHE A 41 -2.69 12.33 -6.96
N PRO A 42 -3.70 12.73 -7.76
CA PRO A 42 -3.89 14.12 -8.16
C PRO A 42 -4.22 15.03 -6.98
N GLU A 43 -4.12 16.34 -7.24
CA GLU A 43 -4.56 17.37 -6.31
C GLU A 43 -6.09 17.39 -6.27
N GLY A 44 -6.68 17.13 -5.10
CA GLY A 44 -8.13 17.10 -4.95
C GLY A 44 -8.58 16.18 -3.82
N SER A 45 -9.82 15.72 -3.91
CA SER A 45 -10.39 14.79 -2.93
C SER A 45 -9.64 13.46 -2.99
N MET A 46 -8.76 13.26 -2.01
CA MET A 46 -8.02 12.01 -1.79
C MET A 46 -8.97 10.81 -1.63
N SER A 47 -10.25 11.08 -1.37
CA SER A 47 -11.35 10.12 -1.31
C SER A 47 -11.75 9.53 -2.66
N VAL A 48 -11.38 10.16 -3.79
CA VAL A 48 -11.69 9.67 -5.14
C VAL A 48 -10.74 8.56 -5.58
N HIS A 49 -9.52 8.51 -5.03
CA HIS A 49 -8.53 7.52 -5.42
C HIS A 49 -8.61 6.29 -4.50
N PRO A 50 -8.99 5.11 -5.04
CA PRO A 50 -8.97 3.87 -4.27
C PRO A 50 -7.55 3.55 -3.84
N ALA A 51 -7.44 2.83 -2.72
CA ALA A 51 -6.16 2.28 -2.31
C ALA A 51 -5.69 1.24 -3.34
N LEU A 52 -4.39 1.27 -3.62
CA LEU A 52 -3.74 0.27 -4.44
C LEU A 52 -3.22 -0.84 -3.54
N ARG A 53 -3.70 -2.06 -3.76
CA ARG A 53 -3.22 -3.28 -3.09
C ARG A 53 -2.02 -3.84 -3.81
N PHE A 54 -1.13 -4.47 -3.07
CA PHE A 54 0.05 -5.09 -3.64
C PHE A 54 0.47 -6.38 -2.93
N ILE A 55 1.14 -7.25 -3.68
CA ILE A 55 1.96 -8.35 -3.20
C ILE A 55 3.29 -8.30 -3.97
N LEU A 56 4.38 -8.34 -3.22
CA LEU A 56 5.74 -8.37 -3.75
C LEU A 56 6.34 -9.75 -3.51
N GLY A 57 7.08 -10.21 -4.48
CA GLY A 57 7.93 -11.39 -4.44
C GLY A 57 9.39 -11.04 -4.18
N PRO A 58 10.25 -12.07 -4.11
CA PRO A 58 11.67 -11.91 -3.81
C PRO A 58 12.46 -11.13 -4.88
N GLU A 59 12.00 -11.07 -6.13
CA GLU A 59 12.66 -10.36 -7.23
C GLU A 59 12.28 -8.87 -7.31
N ALA A 60 11.42 -8.37 -6.41
CA ALA A 60 11.11 -6.95 -6.26
C ALA A 60 11.91 -6.30 -5.11
N PHE A 61 11.23 -5.91 -4.03
CA PHE A 61 11.84 -5.27 -2.85
C PHE A 61 11.86 -6.21 -1.62
N GLY A 62 11.83 -7.51 -1.89
CA GLY A 62 11.55 -8.56 -0.93
C GLY A 62 10.04 -8.80 -0.72
N PRO A 63 9.66 -9.93 -0.10
CA PRO A 63 8.26 -10.27 0.13
C PRO A 63 7.55 -9.25 1.02
N MET A 64 6.46 -8.67 0.51
CA MET A 64 5.65 -7.69 1.24
C MET A 64 4.25 -7.64 0.64
N THR A 65 3.22 -7.51 1.46
CA THR A 65 1.85 -7.28 0.99
C THR A 65 1.15 -6.24 1.82
N GLY A 66 0.25 -5.50 1.18
CA GLY A 66 -0.48 -4.44 1.85
C GLY A 66 -1.13 -3.49 0.88
N VAL A 67 -1.27 -2.25 1.32
CA VAL A 67 -1.97 -1.19 0.58
C VAL A 67 -1.15 0.10 0.56
N VAL A 68 -1.29 0.85 -0.52
CA VAL A 68 -0.76 2.21 -0.66
C VAL A 68 -1.88 3.13 -1.13
N MET A 69 -2.00 4.30 -0.51
CA MET A 69 -3.04 5.26 -0.80
C MET A 69 -2.51 6.69 -0.75
N ALA A 70 -3.21 7.61 -1.42
CA ALA A 70 -2.91 9.03 -1.36
C ALA A 70 -2.86 9.51 0.10
N SER A 71 -1.80 10.23 0.46
CA SER A 71 -1.63 10.89 1.77
C SER A 71 -0.82 12.20 1.63
N ALA A 72 -0.87 13.05 2.66
CA ALA A 72 -0.10 14.28 2.77
C ALA A 72 0.25 14.55 4.23
N ASP A 73 1.32 15.31 4.49
CA ASP A 73 1.62 15.80 5.84
C ASP A 73 0.80 17.04 6.20
N ARG A 74 0.98 17.53 7.43
CA ARG A 74 0.32 18.76 7.93
C ARG A 74 0.55 20.00 7.05
N ALA A 75 1.67 20.07 6.32
CA ALA A 75 1.99 21.18 5.43
C ALA A 75 1.42 21.00 4.01
N GLY A 76 0.66 19.92 3.77
CA GLY A 76 0.09 19.60 2.46
C GLY A 76 1.10 18.99 1.48
N ARG A 77 2.33 18.66 1.92
CA ARG A 77 3.32 18.05 1.02
C ARG A 77 2.95 16.59 0.80
N ARG A 78 2.57 16.28 -0.43
CA ARG A 78 2.04 14.97 -0.84
C ARG A 78 3.09 13.87 -0.75
N PHE A 79 2.72 12.75 -0.16
CA PHE A 79 3.44 11.49 -0.24
C PHE A 79 2.52 10.34 0.21
N PRO A 80 2.44 9.22 -0.53
CA PRO A 80 1.52 8.13 -0.21
C PRO A 80 1.74 7.53 1.18
N LEU A 81 0.66 7.08 1.81
CA LEU A 81 0.73 6.22 2.99
C LEU A 81 0.74 4.76 2.52
N THR A 82 1.75 4.01 2.95
CA THR A 82 1.86 2.56 2.77
C THR A 82 1.62 1.87 4.10
N ILE A 83 0.76 0.84 4.11
CA ILE A 83 0.55 -0.07 5.23
C ILE A 83 0.82 -1.48 4.73
N ALA A 84 1.73 -2.22 5.37
CA ALA A 84 2.19 -3.49 4.82
C ALA A 84 2.69 -4.47 5.89
N ALA A 85 2.68 -5.76 5.55
CA ALA A 85 3.24 -6.83 6.34
C ALA A 85 4.01 -7.82 5.46
N VAL A 86 5.00 -8.49 6.05
CA VAL A 86 5.76 -9.55 5.35
C VAL A 86 4.93 -10.83 5.37
N PRO A 87 4.41 -11.31 4.23
CA PRO A 87 3.65 -12.55 4.19
C PRO A 87 4.60 -13.74 4.36
N PRO A 88 4.17 -14.87 4.96
CA PRO A 88 4.97 -16.10 5.04
C PRO A 88 5.36 -16.64 3.66
N THR A 89 4.51 -16.41 2.65
CA THR A 89 4.74 -16.82 1.26
C THR A 89 4.07 -15.80 0.35
N ALA A 90 4.74 -15.39 -0.72
CA ALA A 90 4.18 -14.48 -1.71
C ALA A 90 3.50 -15.29 -2.82
N THR A 91 2.16 -15.37 -2.80
CA THR A 91 1.37 -16.08 -3.80
C THR A 91 0.22 -15.24 -4.33
N THR A 92 -0.30 -15.63 -5.49
CA THR A 92 -1.45 -14.96 -6.13
C THR A 92 -2.73 -15.07 -5.30
N ASP A 93 -2.91 -16.13 -4.51
CA ASP A 93 -4.15 -16.34 -3.73
C ASP A 93 -4.38 -15.26 -2.67
N ILE A 94 -3.32 -14.54 -2.27
CA ILE A 94 -3.41 -13.42 -1.32
C ILE A 94 -4.42 -12.37 -1.78
N THR A 95 -4.58 -12.18 -3.09
CA THR A 95 -5.56 -11.22 -3.64
C THR A 95 -6.99 -11.51 -3.16
N THR A 96 -7.31 -12.78 -2.94
CA THR A 96 -8.63 -13.24 -2.49
C THR A 96 -8.63 -13.60 -1.01
N LEU A 97 -7.64 -14.39 -0.55
CA LEU A 97 -7.61 -14.93 0.81
C LEU A 97 -7.29 -13.87 1.88
N ALA A 98 -6.64 -12.77 1.50
CA ALA A 98 -6.37 -11.64 2.40
C ALA A 98 -7.31 -10.45 2.15
N ALA A 99 -8.37 -10.60 1.35
CA ALA A 99 -9.22 -9.48 0.94
C ALA A 99 -9.80 -8.70 2.14
N ASP A 100 -10.37 -9.38 3.13
CA ASP A 100 -10.93 -8.75 4.34
C ASP A 100 -9.84 -8.05 5.19
N TRP A 101 -8.65 -8.63 5.23
CA TRP A 101 -7.52 -8.02 5.94
C TRP A 101 -7.05 -6.75 5.22
N LEU A 102 -6.94 -6.78 3.88
CA LEU A 102 -6.63 -5.61 3.06
C LEU A 102 -7.70 -4.54 3.19
N ASP A 103 -8.99 -4.90 3.19
CA ASP A 103 -10.11 -3.98 3.46
C ASP A 103 -9.94 -3.27 4.82
N ALA A 104 -9.53 -4.02 5.86
CA ALA A 104 -9.29 -3.45 7.18
C ALA A 104 -8.07 -2.51 7.20
N LEU A 105 -7.00 -2.79 6.44
CA LEU A 105 -5.87 -1.89 6.28
C LEU A 105 -6.26 -0.60 5.55
N GLU A 106 -7.06 -0.71 4.49
CA GLU A 106 -7.59 0.45 3.76
C GLU A 106 -8.40 1.36 4.67
N ALA A 107 -9.31 0.79 5.46
CA ALA A 107 -10.12 1.54 6.41
C ALA A 107 -9.26 2.25 7.46
N ALA A 108 -8.24 1.58 8.01
CA ALA A 108 -7.33 2.18 8.99
C ALA A 108 -6.50 3.32 8.37
N GLY A 109 -5.97 3.11 7.16
CA GLY A 109 -5.22 4.14 6.43
C GLY A 109 -6.10 5.33 6.04
N LYS A 110 -7.36 5.09 5.68
CA LYS A 110 -8.35 6.13 5.38
C LYS A 110 -8.58 7.04 6.60
N SER A 111 -8.88 6.48 7.78
CA SER A 111 -9.04 7.28 8.99
C SER A 111 -7.76 8.07 9.34
N ALA A 112 -6.58 7.48 9.13
CA ALA A 112 -5.32 8.17 9.40
C ALA A 112 -5.06 9.36 8.44
N ARG A 113 -5.33 9.20 7.14
CA ARG A 113 -5.17 10.28 6.15
C ARG A 113 -6.27 11.36 6.23
N GLU A 114 -7.41 11.06 6.86
CA GLU A 114 -8.48 12.01 7.17
C GLU A 114 -8.22 12.76 8.49
N GLY A 115 -7.12 12.44 9.19
CA GLY A 115 -6.71 13.08 10.43
C GLY A 115 -7.43 12.56 11.68
N GLU A 116 -8.21 11.48 11.57
CA GLU A 116 -8.91 10.85 12.70
C GLU A 116 -7.98 10.03 13.61
N MET A 117 -6.81 9.66 13.08
CA MET A 117 -5.77 8.90 13.78
C MET A 117 -4.39 9.48 13.52
N ASP A 118 -3.61 9.68 14.57
CA ASP A 118 -2.17 9.91 14.48
C ASP A 118 -1.40 8.59 14.27
N GLY A 119 -0.08 8.68 14.18
CA GLY A 119 0.78 7.51 13.99
C GLY A 119 0.74 6.50 15.16
N ASP A 120 0.50 6.96 16.39
CA ASP A 120 0.39 6.09 17.57
C ASP A 120 -0.91 5.29 17.54
N ARG A 121 -2.02 5.96 17.27
CA ARG A 121 -3.34 5.33 17.14
C ARG A 121 -3.41 4.40 15.94
N LEU A 122 -2.79 4.76 14.82
CA LEU A 122 -2.65 3.87 13.67
C LEU A 122 -1.83 2.63 14.04
N ALA A 123 -0.68 2.78 14.70
CA ALA A 123 0.13 1.64 15.15
C ALA A 123 -0.66 0.69 16.08
N ALA A 124 -1.41 1.24 17.04
CA ALA A 124 -2.25 0.45 17.93
C ALA A 124 -3.37 -0.28 17.16
N ARG A 125 -4.01 0.39 16.20
CA ARG A 125 -5.04 -0.23 15.35
C ARG A 125 -4.47 -1.38 14.53
N LEU A 126 -3.31 -1.19 13.90
CA LEU A 126 -2.62 -2.21 13.11
C LEU A 126 -2.17 -3.40 13.97
N GLY A 127 -1.84 -3.18 15.24
CA GLY A 127 -1.58 -4.26 16.21
C GLY A 127 -2.76 -5.20 16.44
N SER A 128 -3.99 -4.74 16.17
CA SER A 128 -5.23 -5.56 16.22
C SER A 128 -5.59 -6.24 14.89
N LEU A 129 -4.78 -6.05 13.84
CA LEU A 129 -5.02 -6.56 12.49
C LEU A 129 -3.87 -7.48 12.04
N PRO A 130 -3.62 -8.60 12.74
CA PRO A 130 -2.57 -9.51 12.36
C PRO A 130 -2.82 -10.07 10.95
N TYR A 131 -1.74 -10.37 10.24
CA TYR A 131 -1.84 -11.05 8.96
C TYR A 131 -2.60 -12.37 9.14
N PRO A 132 -3.61 -12.67 8.29
CA PRO A 132 -4.44 -13.86 8.43
C PRO A 132 -3.63 -15.15 8.28
N ALA A 133 -4.09 -16.22 8.94
CA ALA A 133 -3.49 -17.54 8.82
C ALA A 133 -3.87 -18.19 7.46
N ILE A 134 -3.19 -17.76 6.40
CA ILE A 134 -3.43 -18.21 5.03
C ILE A 134 -2.52 -19.41 4.73
N ALA A 135 -3.12 -20.55 4.40
CA ALA A 135 -2.43 -21.67 3.75
C ALA A 135 -2.41 -21.42 2.23
N ALA A 136 -1.42 -20.66 1.77
CA ALA A 136 -1.30 -20.27 0.38
C ALA A 136 -0.81 -21.44 -0.51
N CYS A 137 -1.55 -21.76 -1.57
CA CYS A 137 -1.21 -22.84 -2.52
C CYS A 137 -1.06 -22.35 -3.98
N GLY A 138 -1.40 -21.09 -4.25
CA GLY A 138 -1.39 -20.50 -5.57
C GLY A 138 0.00 -20.27 -6.15
N ALA A 139 0.03 -19.72 -7.36
CA ALA A 139 1.26 -19.46 -8.07
C ALA A 139 2.16 -18.48 -7.29
N PRO A 140 3.49 -18.71 -7.27
CA PRO A 140 4.41 -17.80 -6.60
C PRO A 140 4.44 -16.46 -7.31
N VAL A 141 4.31 -15.38 -6.55
CA VAL A 141 4.60 -14.02 -7.02
C VAL A 141 6.09 -13.82 -6.93
N ARG A 142 6.77 -13.64 -8.07
CA ARG A 142 8.22 -13.42 -8.13
C ARG A 142 8.59 -11.95 -8.09
N ARG A 143 7.88 -11.11 -8.84
CA ARG A 143 8.09 -9.66 -8.95
C ARG A 143 7.09 -8.89 -8.11
N MET A 144 6.15 -8.21 -8.73
CA MET A 144 5.16 -7.37 -8.08
C MET A 144 3.81 -7.61 -8.76
N THR A 145 2.76 -7.69 -7.96
CA THR A 145 1.40 -7.73 -8.44
C THR A 145 0.63 -6.60 -7.78
N LEU A 146 -0.09 -5.81 -8.57
CA LEU A 146 -0.83 -4.63 -8.15
C LEU A 146 -2.31 -4.78 -8.56
N TRP A 147 -3.22 -4.35 -7.68
CA TRP A 147 -4.65 -4.35 -7.97
C TRP A 147 -5.41 -3.33 -7.12
N MET A 148 -6.64 -3.05 -7.50
CA MET A 148 -7.60 -2.31 -6.69
C MET A 148 -8.75 -3.25 -6.32
N ARG A 149 -9.58 -2.88 -5.35
CA ARG A 149 -10.67 -3.73 -4.82
C ARG A 149 -11.56 -4.36 -5.90
N GLU A 150 -11.88 -3.60 -6.94
CA GLU A 150 -12.79 -4.02 -8.03
C GLU A 150 -12.06 -4.36 -9.34
N CYS A 151 -10.72 -4.32 -9.35
CA CYS A 151 -9.93 -4.54 -10.54
C CYS A 151 -9.23 -5.89 -10.49
N GLN A 152 -9.03 -6.49 -11.68
CA GLN A 152 -8.15 -7.64 -11.83
C GLN A 152 -6.73 -7.29 -11.38
N ALA A 153 -6.02 -8.29 -10.87
CA ALA A 153 -4.62 -8.15 -10.52
C ALA A 153 -3.70 -8.18 -11.75
N PHE A 154 -2.75 -7.25 -11.76
CA PHE A 154 -1.75 -7.09 -12.82
C PHE A 154 -0.37 -7.44 -12.31
N GLU A 155 0.35 -8.28 -13.03
CA GLU A 155 1.79 -8.44 -12.82
C GLU A 155 2.53 -7.20 -13.33
N VAL A 156 3.52 -6.75 -12.55
CA VAL A 156 4.24 -5.51 -12.79
C VAL A 156 5.73 -5.76 -12.66
N ASP A 157 6.48 -5.35 -13.68
CA ASP A 157 7.94 -5.23 -13.58
C ASP A 157 8.29 -3.98 -12.75
N PRO A 158 8.95 -4.11 -11.59
CA PRO A 158 9.36 -2.95 -10.81
C PRO A 158 10.30 -2.01 -11.57
N GLY A 159 11.04 -2.50 -12.56
CA GLY A 159 11.91 -1.69 -13.43
C GLY A 159 11.20 -0.96 -14.57
N ALA A 160 10.01 -1.43 -14.96
CA ALA A 160 9.22 -0.86 -16.06
C ALA A 160 7.70 -0.91 -15.77
N PRO A 161 7.21 -0.25 -14.70
CA PRO A 161 5.83 -0.43 -14.24
C PRO A 161 4.78 0.34 -15.05
N GLU A 162 5.21 1.19 -15.98
CA GLU A 162 4.38 2.20 -16.63
C GLU A 162 3.17 1.62 -17.38
N ALA A 163 3.33 0.47 -18.05
CA ALA A 163 2.22 -0.16 -18.76
C ALA A 163 1.11 -0.62 -17.80
N ALA A 164 1.46 -1.28 -16.71
CA ALA A 164 0.50 -1.73 -15.71
C ALA A 164 -0.15 -0.55 -14.96
N LEU A 165 0.65 0.47 -14.62
CA LEU A 165 0.14 1.65 -13.91
C LEU A 165 -0.85 2.44 -14.75
N ARG A 166 -0.74 2.49 -16.08
CA ARG A 166 -1.75 3.12 -16.95
C ARG A 166 -3.10 2.40 -16.92
N HIS A 167 -3.12 1.08 -16.71
CA HIS A 167 -4.37 0.34 -16.55
C HIS A 167 -5.02 0.59 -15.19
N LEU A 168 -4.20 0.75 -14.15
CA LEU A 168 -4.66 1.01 -12.78
C LEU A 168 -5.09 2.46 -12.58
N PHE A 169 -4.43 3.40 -13.26
CA PHE A 169 -4.69 4.84 -13.21
C PHE A 169 -4.99 5.35 -14.62
N PRO A 170 -6.17 5.05 -15.20
CA PRO A 170 -6.53 5.56 -16.52
C PRO A 170 -6.61 7.10 -16.49
N GLU A 171 -6.05 7.74 -17.51
CA GLU A 171 -6.16 9.19 -17.71
C GLU A 171 -7.66 9.54 -17.86
N GLY A 172 -8.21 10.31 -16.91
CA GLY A 172 -9.64 10.66 -16.88
C GLY A 172 -10.41 10.30 -15.61
N MET A 173 -9.76 9.85 -14.54
CA MET A 173 -10.35 9.88 -13.19
C MET A 173 -10.41 11.33 -12.66
N GLU A 174 -11.08 12.20 -13.43
CA GLU A 174 -11.47 13.53 -12.96
C GLU A 174 -12.50 13.36 -11.84
N ALA A 175 -12.34 14.15 -10.79
CA ALA A 175 -13.27 14.22 -9.67
C ALA A 175 -14.66 14.62 -10.19
N GLY A 176 -15.52 13.62 -10.42
CA GLY A 176 -16.96 13.81 -10.60
C GLY A 176 -17.64 14.15 -9.28
#